data_AF-A0A0F8XSN0-F1
#
_entry.id   AF-A0A0F8XSN0-F1
#
_cell.length_a   1.000
_cell.length_b   1.000
_cell.length_c   1.000
_cell.angle_alpha   90.00
_cell.angle_beta   90.00
_cell.angle_gamma   90.00
#
_symmetry.space_group_name_H-M   'P 1'
#
loop_
_entity.id
_entity.type
_entity.pdbx_description
1 polymer ?
#
loop_
_entity_poly.entity_id
_entity_poly.type
_entity_poly.pdbx_seq_one_letter_code
_entity_poly.pdbx_strand_id
1 'polypeptide(L)'
;MLQLVDIGRQSIDAYTEIAGPEIIEELREVAKHLQGLRVVHINATAYGGGVSELLRSLVPLEKDLGLDAEWRIIFGEEAFFKVTKKIHDALQGGKNDLSAAEKETFLNYNLINARKLDSKNYDVIIIHDPQPAALREIINHHESIKWV
;
A
#
# COMPACT_ATOMS: atom_id res chain seq x y z
N MET A 1 -3.19 14.11 7.03
CA MET A 1 -3.22 13.00 6.05
C MET A 1 -1.92 12.21 6.12
N LEU A 2 -1.91 10.95 5.68
CA LEU A 2 -0.67 10.19 5.48
C LEU A 2 0.21 10.87 4.40
N GLN A 3 1.53 10.64 4.48
CA GLN A 3 2.49 11.25 3.56
C GLN A 3 2.26 10.71 2.15
N LEU A 4 1.99 11.59 1.18
CA LEU A 4 1.93 11.25 -0.23
C LEU A 4 3.33 11.09 -0.80
N VAL A 5 3.56 10.03 -1.57
CA VAL A 5 4.78 9.86 -2.34
C VAL A 5 4.57 10.47 -3.73
N ASP A 6 5.47 11.37 -4.12
CA ASP A 6 5.52 11.86 -5.50
C ASP A 6 6.04 10.73 -6.40
N ILE A 7 5.12 10.23 -7.20
CA ILE A 7 5.34 9.21 -8.21
C ILE A 7 5.32 9.91 -9.57
N GLY A 8 6.38 9.70 -10.34
CA GLY A 8 6.50 10.30 -11.67
C GLY A 8 5.43 9.76 -12.63
N ARG A 9 5.60 10.05 -13.91
CA ARG A 9 4.77 9.47 -14.96
C ARG A 9 5.52 8.35 -15.65
N GLN A 10 4.81 7.27 -15.93
CA GLN A 10 5.26 6.21 -16.81
C GLN A 10 4.13 5.91 -17.78
N SER A 11 4.47 5.42 -18.96
CA SER A 11 3.49 4.94 -19.91
C SER A 11 3.62 3.43 -20.06
N ILE A 12 2.49 2.73 -20.09
CA ILE A 12 2.46 1.29 -20.32
C ILE A 12 3.01 0.94 -21.71
N ASP A 13 2.94 1.87 -22.67
CA ASP A 13 3.47 1.67 -24.02
C ASP A 13 5.01 1.52 -24.03
N ALA A 14 5.70 2.02 -23.00
CA ALA A 14 7.14 1.82 -22.83
C ALA A 14 7.53 0.33 -22.69
N TYR A 15 6.57 -0.53 -22.37
CA TYR A 15 6.76 -1.98 -22.21
C TYR A 15 6.37 -2.77 -23.47
N THR A 16 5.88 -2.13 -24.53
CA THR A 16 5.40 -2.80 -25.75
C THR A 16 6.46 -3.70 -26.39
N GLU A 17 7.71 -3.23 -26.48
CA GLU A 17 8.81 -4.00 -27.08
C GLU A 17 9.22 -5.22 -26.24
N ILE A 18 8.92 -5.21 -24.94
CA ILE A 18 9.33 -6.27 -24.00
C ILE A 18 8.19 -7.28 -23.82
N ALA A 19 6.97 -6.80 -23.60
CA ALA A 19 5.79 -7.62 -23.32
C ALA A 19 5.04 -8.02 -24.59
N GLY A 20 5.20 -7.29 -25.68
CA GLY A 20 4.44 -7.46 -26.92
C GLY A 20 3.12 -6.69 -26.90
N PRO A 21 2.63 -6.24 -28.07
CA PRO A 21 1.44 -5.38 -28.17
C PRO A 21 0.16 -6.08 -27.70
N GLU A 22 0.07 -7.40 -27.82
CA GLU A 22 -1.10 -8.18 -27.39
C GLU A 22 -1.34 -8.06 -25.88
N ILE A 23 -0.28 -8.15 -25.07
CA ILE A 23 -0.37 -8.02 -23.60
C ILE A 23 -0.74 -6.58 -23.22
N ILE A 24 -0.18 -5.59 -23.91
CA ILE A 24 -0.51 -4.18 -23.65
C ILE A 24 -1.99 -3.91 -23.93
N GLU A 25 -2.51 -4.43 -25.04
CA GLU A 25 -3.93 -4.27 -25.37
C GLU A 25 -4.84 -5.01 -24.38
N GLU A 26 -4.49 -6.24 -23.98
CA GLU A 26 -5.23 -6.99 -22.95
C GLU A 26 -5.30 -6.21 -21.62
N LEU A 27 -4.16 -5.66 -21.18
CA LEU A 27 -4.12 -4.83 -19.96
C LEU A 27 -5.03 -3.60 -20.09
N ARG A 28 -5.06 -2.95 -21.25
CA ARG A 28 -5.96 -1.82 -21.52
C ARG A 28 -7.42 -2.24 -21.47
N GLU A 29 -7.80 -3.36 -22.09
CA GLU A 29 -9.16 -3.87 -22.06
C GLU A 29 -9.64 -4.20 -20.64
N VAL A 30 -8.78 -4.83 -19.82
CA VAL A 30 -9.10 -5.09 -18.40
C VAL A 30 -9.25 -3.77 -17.63
N ALA A 31 -8.32 -2.82 -17.83
CA ALA A 31 -8.32 -1.54 -17.14
C ALA A 31 -9.53 -0.64 -17.48
N LYS A 32 -10.21 -0.84 -18.62
CA LYS A 32 -11.46 -0.12 -18.94
C LYS A 32 -12.54 -0.31 -17.87
N HIS A 33 -12.58 -1.47 -17.22
CA HIS A 33 -13.55 -1.76 -16.17
C HIS A 33 -13.22 -1.07 -14.83
N LEU A 34 -12.00 -0.54 -14.70
CA LEU A 34 -11.46 0.07 -13.49
C LEU A 34 -11.22 1.59 -13.66
N GLN A 35 -11.72 2.18 -14.75
CA GLN A 35 -11.53 3.61 -15.03
C GLN A 35 -12.04 4.49 -13.88
N GLY A 36 -11.19 5.41 -13.43
CA GLY A 36 -11.49 6.35 -12.36
C GLY A 36 -11.58 5.73 -10.96
N LEU A 37 -11.27 4.44 -10.80
CA LEU A 37 -11.26 3.79 -9.50
C LEU A 37 -10.18 4.42 -8.61
N ARG A 38 -10.57 4.86 -7.40
CA ARG A 38 -9.67 5.55 -6.46
C ARG A 38 -8.95 4.52 -5.62
N VAL A 39 -7.66 4.32 -5.88
CA VAL A 39 -6.84 3.28 -5.25
C VAL A 39 -5.73 3.92 -4.43
N VAL A 40 -5.53 3.44 -3.19
CA VAL A 40 -4.37 3.84 -2.39
C VAL A 40 -3.55 2.64 -1.95
N HIS A 41 -2.26 2.71 -2.24
CA HIS A 41 -1.26 1.77 -1.75
C HIS A 41 -0.64 2.32 -0.47
N ILE A 42 -0.60 1.53 0.59
CA ILE A 42 -0.07 1.96 1.89
C ILE A 42 1.02 1.01 2.36
N ASN A 43 2.22 1.54 2.61
CA ASN A 43 3.33 0.77 3.18
C ASN A 43 4.14 1.62 4.18
N ALA A 44 5.21 1.02 4.72
CA ALA A 44 6.04 1.61 5.77
C ALA A 44 7.09 2.64 5.31
N THR A 45 7.51 2.62 4.04
CA THR A 45 8.61 3.48 3.57
C THR A 45 8.53 3.74 2.07
N ALA A 46 8.96 4.94 1.65
CA ALA A 46 9.09 5.29 0.22
C ALA A 46 10.46 4.91 -0.37
N TYR A 47 11.39 4.46 0.48
CA TYR A 47 12.78 4.18 0.12
C TYR A 47 13.27 2.89 0.77
N GLY A 48 14.02 2.11 0.01
CA GLY A 48 14.55 0.82 0.45
C GLY A 48 13.50 -0.29 0.45
N GLY A 49 13.95 -1.50 0.13
CA GLY A 49 13.11 -2.70 0.04
C GLY A 49 12.36 -2.85 -1.28
N GLY A 50 12.00 -4.10 -1.61
CA GLY A 50 11.37 -4.45 -2.88
C GLY A 50 9.97 -3.85 -3.08
N VAL A 51 9.20 -3.66 -2.00
CA VAL A 51 7.86 -3.02 -2.09
C VAL A 51 7.96 -1.58 -2.59
N SER A 52 8.89 -0.80 -2.05
CA SER A 52 9.07 0.60 -2.47
C SER A 52 9.49 0.70 -3.94
N GLU A 53 10.37 -0.21 -4.39
CA GLU A 53 10.83 -0.28 -5.78
C GLU A 53 9.70 -0.68 -6.74
N LEU A 54 8.89 -1.66 -6.34
CA LEU A 54 7.71 -2.09 -7.08
C LEU A 54 6.72 -0.93 -7.24
N LEU A 55 6.34 -0.27 -6.13
CA LEU A 55 5.33 0.80 -6.15
C LEU A 55 5.78 2.04 -6.91
N ARG A 56 7.10 2.31 -6.98
CA ARG A 56 7.66 3.37 -7.84
C ARG A 56 7.36 3.15 -9.32
N SER A 57 7.17 1.91 -9.75
CA SER A 57 6.86 1.56 -11.14
C SER A 57 5.37 1.29 -11.33
N LEU A 58 4.77 0.51 -10.43
CA LEU A 58 3.38 0.06 -10.54
C LEU A 58 2.38 1.22 -10.52
N VAL A 59 2.49 2.13 -9.54
CA VAL A 59 1.46 3.16 -9.34
C VAL A 59 1.40 4.15 -10.52
N PRO A 60 2.52 4.63 -11.10
CA PRO A 60 2.48 5.37 -12.36
C PRO A 60 1.79 4.64 -13.53
N LEU A 61 1.97 3.31 -13.63
CA LEU A 61 1.35 2.51 -14.69
C LEU A 61 -0.15 2.33 -14.47
N GLU A 62 -0.60 2.13 -13.22
CA GLU A 62 -2.02 2.13 -12.88
C GLU A 62 -2.68 3.45 -13.27
N LYS A 63 -1.99 4.58 -13.06
CA LYS A 63 -2.47 5.90 -13.48
C LYS A 63 -2.55 6.06 -14.99
N ASP A 64 -1.55 5.56 -15.73
CA ASP A 64 -1.56 5.57 -17.20
C ASP A 64 -2.69 4.69 -17.77
N LEU A 65 -3.04 3.62 -17.05
CA LEU A 65 -4.18 2.77 -17.35
C LEU A 65 -5.52 3.37 -16.91
N GLY A 66 -5.55 4.56 -16.32
CA GLY A 66 -6.76 5.33 -16.03
C GLY A 66 -7.34 5.14 -14.62
N LEU A 67 -6.60 4.54 -13.69
CA LEU A 67 -6.96 4.52 -12.27
C LEU A 67 -6.54 5.84 -11.59
N ASP A 68 -7.31 6.29 -10.59
CA ASP A 68 -6.87 7.36 -9.70
C ASP A 68 -6.07 6.75 -8.55
N ALA A 69 -4.86 6.28 -8.88
CA ALA A 69 -3.97 5.59 -7.97
C ALA A 69 -2.99 6.55 -7.28
N GLU A 70 -2.76 6.31 -5.98
CA GLU A 70 -1.74 7.00 -5.21
C GLU A 70 -1.06 6.10 -4.18
N TRP A 71 0.10 6.56 -3.69
CA TRP A 71 0.92 5.84 -2.74
C TRP A 71 1.16 6.69 -1.49
N ARG A 72 0.78 6.14 -0.33
CA ARG A 72 0.88 6.80 0.98
C ARG A 72 1.77 6.02 1.94
N ILE A 73 2.52 6.73 2.77
CA ILE A 73 3.40 6.14 3.79
C ILE A 73 2.81 6.35 5.18
N ILE A 74 2.85 5.28 6.00
CA ILE A 74 2.51 5.37 7.42
C ILE A 74 3.58 6.12 8.21
N PHE A 75 3.14 6.80 9.26
CA PHE A 75 4.02 7.33 10.28
C PHE A 75 4.43 6.25 11.29
N GLY A 76 5.69 6.23 11.66
CA GLY A 76 6.24 5.36 12.70
C GLY A 76 7.53 5.93 13.27
N GLU A 77 7.80 5.66 14.54
CA GLU A 77 9.10 5.93 15.15
C GLU A 77 9.90 4.64 15.31
N GLU A 78 11.15 4.75 15.76
CA GLU A 78 12.07 3.62 15.91
C GLU A 78 11.48 2.47 16.73
N ALA A 79 10.77 2.78 17.83
CA ALA A 79 10.11 1.77 18.66
C ALA A 79 9.07 0.97 17.88
N PHE A 80 8.26 1.62 17.05
CA PHE A 80 7.29 0.95 16.18
C PHE A 80 7.99 0.06 15.16
N PHE A 81 9.01 0.57 14.48
CA PHE A 81 9.72 -0.20 13.45
C PHE A 81 10.49 -1.40 14.02
N LYS A 82 10.99 -1.31 15.26
CA LYS A 82 11.54 -2.46 16.00
C LYS A 82 10.48 -3.54 16.22
N VAL A 83 9.29 -3.15 16.67
CA VAL A 83 8.17 -4.09 16.86
C VAL A 83 7.76 -4.72 15.54
N THR A 84 7.59 -3.93 14.48
CA THR A 84 7.14 -4.47 13.20
C THR A 84 8.20 -5.35 12.54
N LYS A 85 9.50 -5.08 12.75
CA LYS A 85 10.56 -6.00 12.32
C LYS A 85 10.45 -7.35 13.05
N LYS A 86 10.19 -7.32 14.36
CA LYS A 86 9.97 -8.55 15.13
C LYS A 86 8.75 -9.34 14.63
N ILE A 87 7.66 -8.65 14.26
CA ILE A 87 6.49 -9.26 13.61
C ILE A 87 6.90 -9.92 12.28
N HIS A 88 7.59 -9.18 11.42
CA HIS A 88 8.05 -9.68 10.13
C HIS A 88 8.93 -10.93 10.27
N ASP A 89 9.92 -10.89 11.17
CA ASP A 89 10.82 -12.03 11.42
C ASP A 89 10.06 -13.24 12.00
N ALA A 90 9.08 -13.01 12.89
CA ALA A 90 8.24 -14.08 13.45
C ALA A 90 7.36 -14.74 12.38
N LEU A 91 6.75 -13.96 11.49
CA LEU A 91 5.97 -14.48 10.36
C LEU A 91 6.81 -15.28 9.36
N GLN A 92 8.12 -15.01 9.30
CA GLN A 92 9.09 -15.78 8.49
C GLN A 92 9.71 -16.97 9.23
N GLY A 93 9.14 -17.39 10.37
CA GLY A 93 9.55 -18.57 11.14
C GLY A 93 10.48 -18.28 12.32
N GLY A 94 10.74 -17.01 12.64
CA GLY A 94 11.41 -16.61 13.86
C GLY A 94 10.59 -16.97 15.11
N LYS A 95 11.26 -17.34 16.21
CA LYS A 95 10.62 -17.79 17.46
C LYS A 95 10.28 -16.65 18.44
N ASN A 96 10.06 -15.44 17.92
CA ASN A 96 9.92 -14.24 18.72
C ASN A 96 8.45 -13.90 18.97
N ASP A 97 8.00 -13.99 20.22
CA ASP A 97 6.68 -13.51 20.62
C ASP A 97 6.69 -12.03 20.98
N LEU A 98 5.59 -11.34 20.68
CA LEU A 98 5.39 -9.96 21.15
C LEU A 98 4.93 -9.93 22.61
N SER A 99 5.61 -9.13 23.42
CA SER A 99 5.15 -8.71 24.74
C SER A 99 3.89 -7.84 24.65
N ALA A 100 3.20 -7.66 25.78
CA ALA A 100 2.02 -6.78 25.85
C ALA A 100 2.34 -5.33 25.44
N ALA A 101 3.48 -4.79 25.88
CA ALA A 101 3.91 -3.44 25.55
C ALA A 101 4.23 -3.27 24.05
N GLU A 102 4.81 -4.30 23.41
CA GLU A 102 5.06 -4.27 21.97
C GLU A 102 3.75 -4.32 21.17
N LYS A 103 2.78 -5.14 21.59
CA LYS A 103 1.45 -5.17 20.98
C LYS A 103 0.74 -3.82 21.10
N GLU A 104 0.81 -3.19 22.28
CA GLU A 104 0.26 -1.86 22.50
C GLU A 104 0.94 -0.81 21.61
N THR A 105 2.27 -0.87 21.49
CA THR A 105 3.04 0.00 20.58
C THR A 105 2.55 -0.15 19.14
N PHE A 106 2.42 -1.38 18.64
CA PHE A 106 1.93 -1.66 17.30
C PHE A 106 0.52 -1.08 17.04
N LEU A 107 -0.40 -1.28 17.98
CA LEU A 107 -1.78 -0.80 17.87
C LEU A 107 -1.87 0.73 17.98
N ASN A 108 -1.10 1.36 18.87
CA ASN A 108 -1.11 2.82 19.05
C ASN A 108 -0.66 3.55 17.79
N TYR A 109 0.40 3.07 17.12
CA TYR A 109 0.85 3.66 15.86
C TYR A 109 -0.14 3.42 14.72
N ASN A 110 -0.74 2.23 14.64
CA ASN A 110 -1.80 1.99 13.66
C ASN A 110 -3.03 2.87 13.91
N LEU A 111 -3.38 3.16 15.17
CA LEU A 111 -4.45 4.11 15.52
C LEU A 111 -4.12 5.54 15.08
N ILE A 112 -2.87 5.98 15.27
CA ILE A 112 -2.41 7.29 14.78
C ILE A 112 -2.52 7.37 13.26
N ASN A 113 -2.09 6.33 12.55
CA ASN A 113 -2.16 6.27 11.09
C ASN A 113 -3.60 6.19 10.57
N ALA A 114 -4.47 5.43 11.23
CA ALA A 114 -5.88 5.34 10.91
C ALA A 114 -6.57 6.72 10.98
N ARG A 115 -6.27 7.52 12.01
CA ARG A 115 -6.77 8.90 12.14
C ARG A 115 -6.25 9.84 11.05
N LYS A 116 -5.13 9.50 10.41
CA LYS A 116 -4.53 10.28 9.32
C LYS A 116 -4.99 9.82 7.94
N LEU A 117 -5.65 8.67 7.82
CA LEU A 117 -6.15 8.17 6.55
C LEU A 117 -7.61 8.59 6.35
N ASP A 118 -7.87 9.40 5.33
CA ASP A 118 -9.24 9.72 4.93
C ASP A 118 -9.79 8.60 4.02
N SER A 119 -10.09 7.46 4.64
CA SER A 119 -10.45 6.21 3.95
C SER A 119 -11.63 6.36 2.99
N LYS A 120 -12.55 7.30 3.24
CA LYS A 120 -13.74 7.53 2.41
C LYS A 120 -13.43 8.07 1.01
N ASN A 121 -12.21 8.57 0.80
CA ASN A 121 -11.78 9.06 -0.50
C ASN A 121 -11.32 7.96 -1.45
N TYR A 122 -11.32 6.70 -1.01
CA TYR A 122 -10.85 5.57 -1.80
C TYR A 122 -11.95 4.53 -1.97
N ASP A 123 -11.93 3.89 -3.13
CA ASP A 123 -12.73 2.71 -3.43
C ASP A 123 -11.96 1.43 -3.06
N VAL A 124 -10.62 1.47 -3.18
CA VAL A 124 -9.72 0.37 -2.82
C VAL A 124 -8.56 0.86 -1.96
N ILE A 125 -8.29 0.17 -0.85
CA ILE A 125 -7.12 0.38 0.00
C ILE A 125 -6.29 -0.91 -0.02
N ILE A 126 -5.05 -0.82 -0.48
CA ILE A 126 -4.10 -1.95 -0.56
C ILE A 126 -3.02 -1.77 0.51
N ILE A 127 -2.96 -2.70 1.45
CA ILE A 127 -1.98 -2.71 2.53
C ILE A 127 -0.80 -3.61 2.17
N HIS A 128 0.41 -3.05 2.20
CA HIS A 128 1.63 -3.79 1.94
C HIS A 128 2.35 -4.08 3.26
N ASP A 129 2.70 -5.35 3.46
CA ASP A 129 3.41 -5.88 4.62
C ASP A 129 2.67 -5.73 5.97
N PRO A 130 3.17 -6.33 7.07
CA PRO A 130 2.45 -6.35 8.35
C PRO A 130 2.36 -5.00 9.08
N GLN A 131 3.20 -4.01 8.76
CA GLN A 131 3.31 -2.76 9.52
C GLN A 131 1.97 -2.00 9.57
N PRO A 132 1.24 -1.81 8.45
CA PRO A 132 -0.05 -1.13 8.42
C PRO A 132 -1.26 -2.08 8.52
N ALA A 133 -1.06 -3.38 8.75
CA ALA A 133 -2.13 -4.39 8.66
C ALA A 133 -3.32 -4.11 9.59
N ALA A 134 -3.07 -3.55 10.78
CA ALA A 134 -4.13 -3.24 11.74
C ALA A 134 -5.01 -2.05 11.33
N LEU A 135 -4.65 -1.29 10.28
CA LEU A 135 -5.51 -0.23 9.76
C LEU A 135 -6.90 -0.73 9.38
N ARG A 136 -6.99 -1.95 8.83
CA ARG A 136 -8.27 -2.56 8.41
C ARG A 136 -9.27 -2.68 9.55
N GLU A 137 -8.79 -3.12 10.70
CA GLU A 137 -9.59 -3.38 11.90
C GLU A 137 -9.97 -2.06 12.59
N ILE A 138 -9.05 -1.09 12.61
CA ILE A 138 -9.26 0.19 13.29
C ILE A 138 -10.18 1.11 12.49
N ILE A 139 -10.04 1.13 11.16
CA ILE A 139 -10.90 1.94 10.30
C ILE A 139 -12.19 1.15 10.05
N ASN A 140 -13.24 1.56 10.76
CA ASN A 140 -14.57 0.96 10.72
C ASN A 140 -15.02 0.65 9.28
N HIS A 141 -15.65 -0.52 9.14
CA HIS A 141 -16.14 -1.07 7.88
C HIS A 141 -17.21 -0.17 7.25
N HIS A 142 -16.76 0.77 6.39
CA HIS A 142 -17.61 1.25 5.32
C HIS A 142 -17.71 0.13 4.28
N GLU A 143 -18.90 -0.45 4.12
CA GLU A 143 -19.14 -1.59 3.21
C GLU A 143 -18.71 -1.32 1.77
N SER A 144 -18.60 -0.05 1.38
CA SER A 144 -18.21 0.36 0.03
C SER A 144 -16.71 0.29 -0.25
N ILE A 145 -15.83 0.18 0.75
CA ILE A 145 -14.37 0.21 0.55
C ILE A 145 -13.84 -1.22 0.48
N LYS A 146 -13.18 -1.56 -0.63
CA LYS A 146 -12.45 -2.82 -0.78
C LYS A 146 -11.09 -2.69 -0.12
N TRP A 147 -10.77 -3.65 0.74
CA TRP A 147 -9.43 -3.79 1.32
C TRP A 147 -8.73 -5.00 0.73
N VAL A 148 -7.44 -4.84 0.43
CA VAL A 148 -6.55 -5.87 -0.09
C VAL A 148 -5.31 -5.94 0.80
#